data_AF-A0A7K1GBH4-F1
#
_entry.id   AF-A0A7K1GBH4-F1
#
_cell.length_a   1.000
_cell.length_b   1.000
_cell.length_c   1.000
_cell.angle_alpha   90.00
_cell.angle_beta   90.00
_cell.angle_gamma   90.00
#
_symmetry.space_group_name_H-M   'P 1'
#
loop_
_entity.id
_entity.type
_entity.pdbx_description
1 polymer ?
#
loop_
_entity_poly.entity_id
_entity_poly.type
_entity_poly.pdbx_seq_one_letter_code
_entity_poly.pdbx_strand_id
1 'polypeptide(L)'
;MKEKKTDEYFSFLELKEKETCQSLFYTKKELKEVLESYLDAFIIPNYQIQPLENYKLKFYGEGKIVCLEIESLDNHLRGESALWAKLDEGDGVMADFFQYYLYIPEGKDELEILR
;
A
#
# COMPACT_ATOMS: atom_id res chain seq x y z
N MET A 1 19.24 -12.62 10.25
CA MET A 1 18.73 -11.47 9.47
C MET A 1 18.05 -12.05 8.24
N LYS A 2 16.73 -11.94 8.12
CA LYS A 2 16.02 -12.41 6.92
C LYS A 2 16.50 -11.58 5.74
N GLU A 3 17.00 -12.24 4.70
CA GLU A 3 17.39 -11.62 3.44
C GLU A 3 16.20 -10.80 2.94
N LYS A 4 16.35 -9.47 2.89
CA LYS A 4 15.29 -8.59 2.42
C LYS A 4 15.18 -8.80 0.91
N LYS A 5 14.08 -9.40 0.47
CA LYS A 5 13.84 -9.73 -0.94
C LYS A 5 13.36 -8.51 -1.73
N THR A 6 14.22 -7.52 -1.84
CA THR A 6 13.92 -6.23 -2.48
C THR A 6 13.45 -6.42 -3.92
N ASP A 7 14.08 -7.31 -4.69
CA ASP A 7 13.69 -7.59 -6.07
C ASP A 7 12.27 -8.19 -6.18
N GLU A 8 11.91 -9.10 -5.27
CA GLU A 8 10.56 -9.68 -5.22
C GLU A 8 9.52 -8.60 -4.90
N TYR A 9 9.83 -7.71 -3.94
CA TYR A 9 8.97 -6.57 -3.62
C TYR A 9 8.74 -5.64 -4.81
N PHE A 10 9.79 -5.23 -5.51
CA PHE A 10 9.64 -4.37 -6.70
C PHE A 10 8.93 -5.07 -7.87
N SER A 11 9.04 -6.40 -7.99
CA SER A 11 8.32 -7.14 -9.03
C SER A 11 6.80 -7.01 -8.91
N PHE A 12 6.27 -6.84 -7.68
CA PHE A 12 4.85 -6.58 -7.46
C PHE A 12 4.43 -5.14 -7.83
N LEU A 13 5.38 -4.19 -7.86
CA LEU A 13 5.12 -2.78 -8.14
C LEU A 13 5.24 -2.44 -9.63
N GLU A 14 6.03 -3.20 -10.40
CA GLU A 14 6.43 -2.85 -11.78
C GLU A 14 5.25 -2.46 -12.67
N LEU A 15 4.20 -3.29 -12.71
CA LEU A 15 3.05 -3.04 -13.58
C LEU A 15 2.25 -1.80 -13.15
N LYS A 16 1.98 -1.67 -11.84
CA LYS A 16 1.30 -0.50 -11.27
C LYS A 16 2.06 0.79 -11.59
N GLU A 17 3.37 0.80 -11.37
CA GLU A 17 4.19 2.00 -11.59
C GLU A 17 4.26 2.37 -13.07
N LYS A 18 4.34 1.39 -13.97
CA LYS A 18 4.28 1.64 -15.42
C LYS A 18 2.98 2.33 -15.83
N GLU A 19 1.84 1.83 -15.35
CA GLU A 19 0.51 2.37 -15.63
C GLU A 19 0.35 3.78 -15.01
N THR A 20 0.77 3.95 -13.76
CA THR A 20 0.70 5.23 -13.02
C THR A 20 1.56 6.30 -13.68
N CYS A 21 2.80 5.97 -14.03
CA CYS A 21 3.73 6.90 -14.69
C CYS A 21 3.20 7.36 -16.04
N GLN A 22 2.57 6.46 -16.81
CA GLN A 22 1.97 6.81 -18.09
C GLN A 22 0.74 7.71 -17.90
N SER A 23 -0.13 7.39 -16.94
CA SER A 23 -1.36 8.17 -16.66
C SER A 23 -1.05 9.59 -16.17
N LEU A 24 -0.06 9.71 -15.27
CA LEU A 24 0.31 10.97 -14.65
C LEU A 24 1.43 11.73 -15.39
N PHE A 25 1.88 11.21 -16.54
CA PHE A 25 2.94 11.79 -17.37
C PHE A 25 4.23 12.10 -16.58
N TYR A 26 4.65 11.17 -15.72
CA TYR A 26 5.83 11.38 -14.87
C TYR A 26 7.09 11.64 -15.67
N THR A 27 7.83 12.64 -15.22
CA THR A 27 9.21 12.86 -15.62
C THR A 27 10.12 11.80 -14.99
N LYS A 28 11.33 11.67 -15.54
CA LYS A 28 12.36 10.78 -14.96
C LYS A 28 12.70 11.12 -13.50
N LYS A 29 12.58 12.40 -13.13
CA LYS A 29 12.86 12.85 -11.77
C LYS A 29 11.76 12.38 -10.81
N GLU A 30 10.50 12.62 -11.15
CA GLU A 30 9.36 12.21 -10.33
C GLU A 30 9.31 10.68 -10.17
N LEU A 31 9.50 9.92 -11.25
CA LEU A 31 9.59 8.46 -11.17
C LEU A 31 10.72 8.03 -10.22
N LYS A 32 11.89 8.68 -10.28
CA LYS A 32 13.01 8.33 -9.41
C LYS A 32 12.67 8.59 -7.94
N GLU A 33 12.07 9.73 -7.62
CA GLU A 33 11.65 10.07 -6.24
C GLU A 33 10.62 9.06 -5.71
N VAL A 34 9.66 8.64 -6.54
CA VAL A 34 8.69 7.59 -6.17
C VAL A 34 9.38 6.25 -5.92
N LEU A 35 10.27 5.81 -6.82
CA LEU A 35 10.99 4.55 -6.64
C LEU A 35 11.91 4.56 -5.41
N GLU A 36 12.52 5.70 -5.09
CA GLU A 36 13.33 5.87 -3.89
C GLU A 36 12.48 5.77 -2.62
N SER A 37 11.26 6.34 -2.61
CA SER A 37 10.35 6.21 -1.44
C SER A 37 9.98 4.77 -1.11
N TYR A 38 9.88 3.89 -2.12
CA TYR A 38 9.62 2.47 -1.88
C TYR A 38 10.77 1.75 -1.15
N LEU A 39 11.98 2.32 -1.15
CA LEU A 39 13.12 1.79 -0.41
C LEU A 39 13.09 2.15 1.07
N ASP A 40 12.25 3.09 1.50
CA ASP A 40 12.17 3.55 2.89
C ASP A 40 11.87 2.40 3.86
N ALA A 41 10.99 1.47 3.45
CA ALA A 41 10.71 0.24 4.19
C ALA A 41 11.94 -0.66 4.45
N PHE A 42 12.98 -0.52 3.63
CA PHE A 42 14.21 -1.30 3.69
C PHE A 42 15.34 -0.56 4.40
N ILE A 43 15.36 0.77 4.32
CA ILE A 43 16.47 1.61 4.76
C ILE A 43 16.21 2.19 6.16
N ILE A 44 14.97 2.56 6.46
CA ILE A 44 14.65 3.22 7.73
C ILE A 44 14.69 2.18 8.87
N PRO A 45 15.55 2.34 9.90
CA PRO A 45 15.74 1.33 10.94
C PRO A 45 14.49 0.99 11.75
N ASN A 46 13.60 1.96 11.93
CA ASN A 46 12.39 1.83 12.74
C ASN A 46 11.11 1.65 11.91
N TYR A 47 11.24 1.28 10.63
CA TYR A 47 10.08 0.99 9.79
C TYR A 47 9.46 -0.36 10.18
N GLN A 48 8.24 -0.33 10.70
CA GLN A 48 7.57 -1.51 11.25
C GLN A 48 6.20 -1.70 10.62
N ILE A 49 6.09 -2.69 9.72
CA ILE A 49 4.79 -3.17 9.24
C ILE A 49 4.01 -3.71 10.45
N GLN A 50 2.80 -3.20 10.61
CA GLN A 50 1.94 -3.54 11.75
C GLN A 50 1.21 -4.86 11.49
N PRO A 51 0.87 -5.63 12.55
CA PRO A 51 0.08 -6.83 12.39
C PRO A 51 -1.32 -6.50 11.84
N LEU A 52 -1.86 -7.41 11.02
CA LEU A 52 -3.21 -7.28 10.49
C LEU A 52 -4.23 -7.67 11.58
N GLU A 53 -4.66 -6.69 12.37
CA GLU A 53 -5.57 -6.86 13.50
C GLU A 53 -6.68 -5.80 13.48
N ASN A 54 -7.82 -6.10 14.10
CA ASN A 54 -8.96 -5.17 14.24
C ASN A 54 -9.32 -4.50 12.91
N TYR A 55 -9.54 -5.30 11.87
CA TYR A 55 -9.88 -4.83 10.53
C TYR A 55 -11.27 -5.30 10.12
N LYS A 56 -11.86 -4.57 9.18
CA LYS A 56 -13.13 -4.93 8.56
C LYS A 56 -13.00 -4.95 7.04
N LEU A 57 -13.82 -5.78 6.39
CA LEU A 57 -14.02 -5.69 4.95
C LEU A 57 -14.97 -4.52 4.67
N LYS A 58 -14.49 -3.54 3.92
CA LYS A 58 -15.30 -2.44 3.43
C LYS A 58 -15.61 -2.65 1.96
N PHE A 59 -16.90 -2.61 1.63
CA PHE A 59 -17.38 -2.70 0.27
C PHE A 59 -17.70 -1.32 -0.31
N TYR A 60 -17.36 -1.13 -1.58
CA TYR A 60 -17.65 0.06 -2.39
C TYR A 60 -18.21 -0.36 -3.74
N GLY A 61 -18.65 0.62 -4.54
CA GLY A 61 -19.14 0.37 -5.91
C GLY A 61 -20.23 -0.69 -5.98
N GLU A 62 -21.24 -0.58 -5.11
CA GLU A 62 -22.35 -1.55 -5.02
C GLU A 62 -21.92 -2.99 -4.69
N GLY A 63 -20.83 -3.14 -3.92
CA GLY A 63 -20.33 -4.45 -3.51
C GLY A 63 -19.34 -5.09 -4.49
N LYS A 64 -18.97 -4.39 -5.56
CA LYS A 64 -18.02 -4.89 -6.57
C LYS A 64 -16.55 -4.67 -6.20
N ILE A 65 -16.29 -3.76 -5.27
CA ILE A 65 -14.94 -3.42 -4.81
C ILE A 65 -14.87 -3.67 -3.31
N VAL A 66 -13.78 -4.27 -2.84
CA VAL A 66 -13.52 -4.53 -1.42
C VAL A 66 -12.14 -4.04 -1.00
N CYS A 67 -12.03 -3.53 0.23
CA CYS A 67 -10.77 -3.15 0.86
C CYS A 67 -10.77 -3.58 2.33
N LEU A 68 -9.57 -3.75 2.90
CA LEU A 68 -9.38 -3.95 4.34
C LEU A 68 -9.17 -2.60 5.00
N GLU A 69 -10.13 -2.14 5.81
CA GLU A 69 -10.01 -0.90 6.59
C GLU A 69 -9.74 -1.22 8.06
N ILE A 70 -8.98 -0.37 8.74
CA ILE A 70 -8.83 -0.40 10.20
C ILE A 70 -10.21 -0.16 10.84
N GLU A 71 -10.58 -1.03 11.77
CA GLU A 71 -11.71 -0.86 12.67
C GLU A 71 -11.26 -0.11 13.92
N SER A 72 -11.21 1.23 13.81
CA SER A 72 -10.85 2.11 14.92
C SER A 72 -11.81 3.28 15.07
N LEU A 73 -11.99 3.71 16.31
CA LEU A 73 -12.67 4.96 16.63
C LEU A 73 -11.74 6.17 16.58
N ASP A 74 -10.43 5.96 16.53
CA ASP A 74 -9.44 7.02 16.35
C ASP A 74 -9.63 7.70 14.98
N ASN A 75 -9.80 9.02 14.97
CA ASN A 75 -10.01 9.78 13.75
C ASN A 75 -8.79 9.76 12.82
N HIS A 76 -7.59 9.51 13.33
CA HIS A 76 -6.37 9.40 12.52
C HIS A 76 -6.23 8.05 11.81
N LEU A 77 -6.97 7.03 12.25
CA LEU A 77 -6.91 5.67 11.69
C LEU A 77 -8.20 5.25 10.99
N ARG A 78 -9.31 5.95 11.26
CA ARG A 78 -10.63 5.57 10.78
C ARG A 78 -10.72 5.73 9.26
N GLY A 79 -10.98 4.60 8.58
CA GLY A 79 -11.13 4.56 7.12
C GLY A 79 -9.80 4.34 6.38
N GLU A 80 -8.69 4.29 7.11
CA GLU A 80 -7.39 3.97 6.56
C GLU A 80 -7.20 2.46 6.37
N SER A 81 -6.20 2.09 5.56
CA SER A 81 -5.88 0.68 5.27
C SER A 81 -5.51 -0.08 6.53
N ALA A 82 -6.03 -1.29 6.67
CA ALA A 82 -5.57 -2.24 7.67
C ALA A 82 -4.15 -2.77 7.40
N LEU A 83 -3.63 -2.54 6.19
CA LEU A 83 -2.25 -2.80 5.83
C LEU A 83 -1.49 -1.50 5.98
N TRP A 84 -0.65 -1.39 7.00
CA TRP A 84 0.08 -0.16 7.29
C TRP A 84 1.39 -0.43 8.02
N ALA A 85 2.27 0.56 7.98
CA ALA A 85 3.51 0.56 8.71
C ALA A 85 3.62 1.80 9.60
N LYS A 86 4.30 1.61 10.73
CA LYS A 86 4.70 2.68 11.64
C LYS A 86 6.14 3.06 11.33
N LEU A 87 6.39 4.36 11.24
CA LEU A 87 7.69 4.96 11.06
C LEU A 87 7.97 5.91 12.24
N ASP A 88 9.15 5.81 12.84
CA ASP A 88 9.60 6.68 13.93
C ASP A 88 11.00 7.23 13.61
N GLU A 89 11.05 8.49 13.19
CA GLU A 89 12.28 9.22 12.85
C GLU A 89 12.79 10.13 13.98
N GLY A 90 12.19 10.05 15.18
CA GLY A 90 12.59 10.79 16.37
C GLY A 90 11.97 12.19 16.52
N ASP A 91 11.26 12.69 15.51
CA ASP A 91 10.43 13.91 15.58
C ASP A 91 8.92 13.62 15.68
N GLY A 92 8.54 12.35 15.55
CA GLY A 92 7.16 11.90 15.67
C GLY A 92 6.97 10.48 15.12
N VAL A 93 5.79 9.94 15.36
CA VAL A 93 5.33 8.70 14.74
C VAL A 93 4.53 9.04 13.49
N MET A 94 4.96 8.52 12.35
CA MET A 94 4.23 8.56 11.10
C MET A 94 3.61 7.19 10.79
N ALA A 95 2.48 7.19 10.09
CA ALA A 95 1.83 6.00 9.58
C ALA A 95 1.85 6.03 8.05
N ASP A 96 2.28 4.93 7.46
CA ASP A 96 2.28 4.70 6.01
C ASP A 96 1.21 3.64 5.71
N PHE A 97 0.20 4.00 4.91
CA PHE A 97 -0.98 3.17 4.67
C PHE A 97 -0.95 2.59 3.25
N PHE A 98 -1.04 1.26 3.15
CA PHE A 98 -1.06 0.54 1.88
C PHE A 98 -2.49 0.22 1.49
N GLN A 99 -3.18 1.17 0.86
CA GLN A 99 -4.56 0.97 0.44
C GLN A 99 -4.63 0.14 -0.85
N TYR A 100 -5.11 -1.09 -0.75
CA TYR A 100 -5.37 -1.95 -1.91
C TYR A 100 -6.87 -2.21 -2.06
N TYR A 101 -7.42 -1.75 -3.18
CA TYR A 101 -8.77 -2.08 -3.60
C TYR A 101 -8.74 -3.34 -4.43
N LEU A 102 -9.64 -4.27 -4.14
CA LEU A 102 -9.75 -5.53 -4.86
C LEU A 102 -11.10 -5.61 -5.57
N TYR A 103 -11.13 -6.22 -6.75
CA TYR A 103 -12.35 -6.47 -7.52
C TYR A 103 -12.26 -7.82 -8.25
N ILE A 104 -13.39 -8.35 -8.69
CA ILE A 104 -13.43 -9.53 -9.56
C ILE A 104 -13.66 -9.04 -11.00
N PRO A 105 -12.70 -9.22 -11.93
CA PRO A 105 -12.90 -8.87 -13.32
C PRO A 105 -14.01 -9.69 -13.98
N GLU A 106 -14.61 -9.15 -15.04
CA GLU A 106 -15.64 -9.85 -15.80
C GLU A 106 -15.10 -11.17 -16.37
N GLY A 107 -15.82 -12.27 -16.13
CA GLY A 107 -15.42 -13.60 -16.57
C GLY A 107 -14.37 -14.29 -15.71
N LYS A 108 -13.98 -13.71 -14.56
CA LYS A 108 -13.09 -14.33 -13.57
C LYS A 108 -13.83 -14.64 -12.26
N ASP A 109 -13.19 -15.43 -11.41
CA ASP A 109 -13.67 -15.84 -10.08
C ASP A 109 -12.72 -15.45 -8.94
N GLU A 110 -11.52 -14.94 -9.25
CA GLU A 110 -10.52 -14.49 -8.28
C GLU A 110 -10.50 -12.97 -8.12
N LEU A 111 -10.13 -12.52 -6.91
CA LEU A 111 -9.90 -11.10 -6.61
C LEU A 111 -8.57 -10.64 -7.22
N GLU A 112 -8.62 -9.50 -7.89
CA GLU A 112 -7.46 -8.79 -8.44
C GLU A 112 -7.37 -7.38 -7.87
N ILE A 113 -6.14 -6.86 -7.79
CA ILE A 113 -5.91 -5.48 -7.38
C ILE A 113 -6.47 -4.54 -8.46
N LEU A 114 -7.35 -3.64 -8.04
CA LEU A 114 -7.82 -2.52 -8.85
C LEU A 114 -6.67 -1.51 -8.99
N ARG A 115 -6.25 -1.26 -10.22
CA ARG A 115 -5.11 -0.41 -10.60
C ARG A 115 -5.57 0.73 -11.49
#